data_AF-A0AAU9KE60-F1
#
_entry.id   AF-A0AAU9KE60-F1
#
_cell.length_a   1.000
_cell.length_b   1.000
_cell.length_c   1.000
_cell.angle_alpha   90.00
_cell.angle_beta   90.00
_cell.angle_gamma   90.00
#
_symmetry.space_group_name_H-M   'P 1'
#
loop_
_entity.id
_entity.type
_entity.pdbx_description
1 polymer ?
#
loop_
_entity_poly.entity_id
_entity_poly.type
_entity_poly.pdbx_seq_one_letter_code
_entity_poly.pdbx_strand_id
1 'polypeptide(L)'
;MTNLLEDAGLDDENYIYLDKDGIAQKMIEVTVHWNPVPKQVILVTVNRNDSLSYLCFRIGEAMEKYSTFSGLTNLRAINLMNNQVLLPNIGTIGDHVKTGEHLTCDIASNDIWLDVHVDCSLIQLIISFEIKVNFNITIETLQYSLTEIINKVLNTKNVPLEYEESDIELKKLVFEDASEASQDHKRSMMDVKNKKTSDLYKNQQIGDELDYLNRYIVCILEKRKKNDIEIGHPSNSSHSCTVNDTFNELTCTFPIRSLKVEPKVLTNMNEVKSHSKVQNESMNKQKMCNCNVF
;
A
#
# COMPACT_ATOMS: atom_id res chain seq x y z
N MET A 1 29.03 13.28 52.61
CA MET A 1 29.02 14.75 52.66
C MET A 1 30.03 15.20 51.60
N THR A 2 29.70 15.82 50.49
CA THR A 2 28.52 16.62 50.12
C THR A 2 28.52 16.73 48.60
N ASN A 3 27.30 16.66 48.04
CA ASN A 3 26.79 17.08 46.73
C ASN A 3 27.78 17.74 45.76
N LEU A 4 28.06 17.04 44.66
CA LEU A 4 28.53 17.63 43.39
C LEU A 4 27.82 16.99 42.18
N LEU A 5 26.68 16.34 42.42
CA LEU A 5 25.75 15.83 41.40
C LEU A 5 24.45 16.65 41.31
N GLU A 6 24.34 17.76 42.04
CA GLU A 6 23.10 18.57 42.13
C GLU A 6 23.10 19.90 41.36
N ASP A 7 24.23 20.39 40.84
CA ASP A 7 24.25 21.67 40.08
C ASP A 7 24.45 21.47 38.57
N ALA A 8 24.18 20.26 38.07
CA ALA A 8 24.13 19.98 36.63
C ALA A 8 22.85 20.60 36.04
N GLY A 9 22.91 21.91 35.77
CA GLY A 9 21.93 22.67 34.99
C GLY A 9 21.81 22.16 33.56
N LEU A 10 21.23 20.99 33.40
CA LEU A 10 20.53 20.60 32.18
C LEU A 10 19.13 21.20 32.30
N ASP A 11 19.02 22.48 31.97
CA ASP A 11 17.73 23.09 31.72
C ASP A 11 17.05 22.25 30.63
N ASP A 12 15.94 21.60 30.99
CA ASP A 12 14.98 21.02 30.06
C ASP A 12 14.81 22.01 28.89
N GLU A 13 15.34 21.70 27.70
CA GLU A 13 15.21 22.55 26.51
C GLU A 13 13.73 22.67 26.14
N ASN A 14 13.05 23.60 26.80
CA ASN A 14 11.65 23.89 26.60
C ASN A 14 11.59 24.91 25.47
N TYR A 15 11.30 24.43 24.27
CA TYR A 15 11.10 25.32 23.13
C TYR A 15 9.86 26.18 23.38
N ILE A 16 10.09 27.49 23.44
CA ILE A 16 9.02 28.49 23.52
C ILE A 16 8.59 28.79 22.08
N TYR A 17 7.38 28.37 21.72
CA TYR A 17 6.78 28.71 20.42
C TYR A 17 5.72 29.77 20.63
N LEU A 18 5.62 30.72 19.72
CA LEU A 18 4.51 31.67 19.72
C LEU A 18 3.33 31.03 19.01
N ASP A 19 2.15 31.06 19.62
CA ASP A 19 0.92 30.70 18.94
C ASP A 19 0.51 31.78 17.91
N LYS A 20 -0.61 31.54 17.22
CA LYS A 20 -1.16 32.45 16.21
C LYS A 20 -1.47 33.86 16.73
N ASP A 21 -1.61 34.01 18.05
CA ASP A 21 -1.90 35.27 18.72
C ASP A 21 -0.64 35.90 19.33
N GLY A 22 0.54 35.30 19.08
CA GLY A 22 1.84 35.78 19.56
C GLY A 22 2.13 35.42 21.02
N ILE A 23 1.36 34.51 21.62
CA ILE A 23 1.54 34.10 23.01
C ILE A 23 2.52 32.93 23.08
N ALA A 24 3.51 33.05 23.98
CA ALA A 24 4.48 32.01 24.26
C ALA A 24 3.82 30.76 24.85
N GLN A 25 3.88 29.66 24.12
CA GLN A 25 3.44 28.33 24.51
C GLN A 25 4.66 27.45 24.77
N LYS A 26 4.60 26.69 25.87
CA LYS A 26 5.59 25.68 26.21
C LYS A 26 5.27 24.41 25.45
N MET A 27 5.97 24.20 24.34
CA MET A 27 5.79 22.99 23.54
C MET A 27 6.81 21.94 23.94
N ILE A 28 6.47 20.68 23.68
CA ILE A 28 7.40 19.58 23.71
C ILE A 28 7.49 18.96 22.31
N GLU A 29 8.69 18.51 21.99
CA GLU A 29 8.99 17.74 20.81
C GLU A 29 9.09 16.28 21.20
N VAL A 30 8.30 15.44 20.53
CA VAL A 30 8.20 14.02 20.80
C VAL A 30 8.61 13.23 19.57
N THR A 31 9.55 12.32 19.75
CA THR A 31 9.97 11.37 18.72
C THR A 31 9.11 10.12 18.83
N VAL A 32 8.36 9.77 17.78
CA VAL A 32 7.46 8.61 17.83
C VAL A 32 7.89 7.54 16.83
N HIS A 33 7.95 6.30 17.33
CA HIS A 33 8.21 5.09 16.56
C HIS A 33 6.94 4.26 16.46
N TRP A 34 6.63 3.76 15.26
CA TRP A 34 5.49 2.89 15.03
C TRP A 34 5.92 1.42 15.07
N ASN A 35 5.33 0.63 15.95
CA ASN A 35 5.54 -0.82 16.03
C ASN A 35 4.59 -1.51 15.04
N PRO A 36 4.97 -1.55 13.76
CA PRO A 36 5.90 -2.62 13.39
C PRO A 36 7.07 -2.16 12.49
N VAL A 37 7.21 -0.86 12.21
CA VAL A 37 8.31 -0.27 11.45
C VAL A 37 9.01 0.80 12.30
N PRO A 38 9.72 0.41 13.39
CA PRO A 38 10.29 1.35 14.35
C PRO A 38 11.41 2.24 13.76
N LYS A 39 11.85 1.98 12.53
CA LYS A 39 12.83 2.81 11.83
C LYS A 39 12.24 4.12 11.32
N GLN A 40 10.92 4.18 11.11
CA GLN A 40 10.27 5.42 10.74
C GLN A 40 10.05 6.26 11.99
N VAL A 41 10.64 7.45 11.97
CA VAL A 41 10.55 8.42 13.04
C VAL A 41 9.66 9.55 12.58
N ILE A 42 8.67 9.89 13.40
CA ILE A 42 7.92 11.13 13.25
C ILE A 42 8.21 12.06 14.42
N LEU A 43 8.19 13.34 14.10
CA LEU A 43 8.34 14.41 15.06
C LEU A 43 6.99 15.07 15.25
N VAL A 44 6.55 15.17 16.50
CA VAL A 44 5.28 15.82 16.82
C VAL A 44 5.54 16.91 17.86
N THR A 45 5.11 18.13 17.54
CA THR A 45 5.19 19.29 18.44
C THR A 45 3.82 19.53 19.06
N VAL A 46 3.74 19.49 20.39
CA VAL A 46 2.49 19.58 21.17
C VAL A 46 2.65 20.47 22.39
N ASN A 47 1.56 21.01 22.93
CA ASN A 47 1.60 21.78 24.17
C ASN A 47 1.60 20.83 25.37
N ARG A 48 2.39 21.13 26.40
CA ARG A 48 2.38 20.34 27.65
C ARG A 48 0.99 20.23 28.29
N ASN A 49 0.17 21.25 28.14
CA ASN A 49 -1.16 21.31 28.74
C ASN A 49 -2.24 20.58 27.92
N ASP A 50 -1.91 20.13 26.71
CA ASP A 50 -2.85 19.35 25.90
C ASP A 50 -3.08 17.98 26.55
N SER A 51 -4.19 17.33 26.19
CA SER A 51 -4.48 15.98 26.65
C SER A 51 -3.63 14.94 25.91
N LEU A 52 -3.37 13.81 26.56
CA LEU A 52 -2.77 12.65 25.89
C LEU A 52 -3.61 12.16 24.70
N SER A 53 -4.93 12.29 24.76
CA SER A 53 -5.82 11.97 23.62
C SER A 53 -5.56 12.88 22.41
N TYR A 54 -5.25 14.15 22.63
CA TYR A 54 -4.89 15.08 21.57
C TYR A 54 -3.51 14.74 20.98
N LEU A 55 -2.54 14.35 21.81
CA LEU A 55 -1.25 13.82 21.32
C LEU A 55 -1.46 12.63 20.37
N CYS A 56 -2.29 11.66 20.76
CA CYS A 56 -2.59 10.51 19.91
C CYS A 56 -3.20 10.90 18.56
N PHE A 57 -4.07 11.92 18.55
CA PHE A 57 -4.63 12.48 17.33
C PHE A 57 -3.56 13.19 16.47
N ARG A 58 -2.72 14.03 17.07
CA ARG A 58 -1.62 14.73 16.35
C ARG A 58 -0.59 13.77 15.77
N ILE A 59 -0.33 12.66 16.44
CA ILE A 59 0.47 11.56 15.88
C ILE A 59 -0.20 10.98 14.63
N GLY A 60 -1.51 10.74 14.68
CA GLY A 60 -2.29 10.32 13.51
C GLY A 60 -2.17 11.28 12.34
N GLU A 61 -2.38 12.58 12.57
CA GLU A 61 -2.20 13.62 11.54
C GLU A 61 -0.78 13.60 10.95
N ALA A 62 0.25 13.47 11.79
CA ALA A 62 1.63 13.39 11.33
C ALA A 62 1.91 12.14 10.47
N MET A 63 1.14 11.06 10.66
CA MET A 63 1.22 9.85 9.85
C MET A 63 0.52 9.97 8.50
N GLU A 64 -0.43 10.89 8.31
CA GLU A 64 -1.15 11.05 7.03
C GLU A 64 -0.24 11.41 5.84
N LYS A 65 0.97 11.92 6.10
CA LYS A 65 1.98 12.18 5.06
C LYS A 65 2.47 10.92 4.35
N TYR A 66 2.31 9.75 4.97
CA TYR A 66 2.66 8.47 4.36
C TYR A 66 1.49 7.94 3.55
N SER A 67 1.76 7.45 2.33
CA SER A 67 0.73 6.92 1.41
C SER A 67 -0.17 5.89 2.10
N THR A 68 0.43 5.00 2.88
CA THR A 68 -0.24 3.96 3.67
C THR A 68 -1.35 4.47 4.58
N PHE A 69 -1.22 5.69 5.10
CA PHE A 69 -2.15 6.26 6.08
C PHE A 69 -2.95 7.46 5.55
N SER A 70 -2.59 7.97 4.38
CA SER A 70 -3.22 9.13 3.77
C SER A 70 -4.72 8.90 3.52
N GLY A 71 -5.57 9.75 4.12
CA GLY A 71 -7.02 9.72 3.93
C GLY A 71 -7.74 8.58 4.65
N LEU A 72 -7.10 7.95 5.63
CA LEU A 72 -7.74 6.97 6.52
C LEU A 72 -8.64 7.66 7.55
N THR A 73 -9.76 7.02 7.86
CA THR A 73 -10.77 7.53 8.80
C THR A 73 -10.37 7.23 10.24
N ASN A 74 -10.42 8.25 11.10
CA ASN A 74 -10.09 8.16 12.53
C ASN A 74 -8.67 7.64 12.81
N LEU A 75 -7.71 8.00 11.96
CA LEU A 75 -6.30 7.67 12.15
C LEU A 75 -5.76 8.29 13.44
N ARG A 76 -5.21 7.46 14.34
CA ARG A 76 -4.64 7.90 15.62
C ARG A 76 -3.62 6.91 16.16
N ALA A 77 -2.75 7.38 17.05
CA ALA A 77 -1.96 6.49 17.88
C ALA A 77 -2.80 5.79 18.94
N ILE A 78 -2.43 4.55 19.23
CA ILE A 78 -2.90 3.76 20.37
C ILE A 78 -1.69 3.14 21.06
N ASN A 79 -1.89 2.59 22.26
CA ASN A 79 -0.82 1.91 23.03
C ASN A 79 0.45 2.76 23.15
N LEU A 80 0.29 4.06 23.43
CA LEU A 80 1.39 5.00 23.52
C LEU A 80 2.27 4.63 24.72
N MET A 81 3.53 4.35 24.49
CA MET A 81 4.49 3.90 25.49
C MET A 81 5.66 4.86 25.58
N ASN A 82 6.13 5.11 26.80
CA ASN A 82 7.35 5.84 27.12
C ASN A 82 8.30 4.90 27.87
N ASN A 83 9.50 4.64 27.33
CA ASN A 83 10.46 3.70 27.93
C ASN A 83 9.81 2.34 28.29
N GLN A 84 9.02 1.77 27.38
CA GLN A 84 8.27 0.51 27.55
C GLN A 84 7.12 0.55 28.59
N VAL A 85 6.82 1.72 29.16
CA VAL A 85 5.68 1.91 30.07
C VAL A 85 4.52 2.49 29.27
N LEU A 86 3.37 1.80 29.31
CA LEU A 86 2.14 2.28 28.68
C LEU A 86 1.64 3.55 29.39
N LEU A 87 1.42 4.61 28.62
CA LEU A 87 0.84 5.86 29.10
C LEU A 87 -0.68 5.70 29.33
N PRO A 88 -1.26 6.44 30.29
CA PRO A 88 -2.69 6.36 30.55
C PRO A 88 -3.51 6.98 29.41
N ASN A 89 -4.77 6.59 29.30
CA ASN A 89 -5.70 7.13 28.29
C ASN A 89 -6.21 8.54 28.63
N ILE A 90 -5.98 9.00 29.86
CA ILE A 90 -6.45 10.28 30.42
C ILE A 90 -5.27 10.93 31.13
N GLY A 91 -5.14 12.25 31.01
CA GLY A 91 -4.07 13.03 31.61
C GLY A 91 -3.59 14.10 30.65
N THR A 92 -2.75 15.00 31.16
CA THR A 92 -2.06 15.98 30.31
C THR A 92 -0.75 15.40 29.81
N ILE A 93 -0.26 15.92 28.69
CA ILE A 93 1.01 15.47 28.12
C ILE A 93 2.16 15.74 29.10
N GLY A 94 2.19 16.91 29.74
CA GLY A 94 3.26 17.31 30.65
C GLY A 94 3.39 16.47 31.91
N ASP A 95 2.33 15.77 32.33
CA ASP A 95 2.36 14.87 33.48
C ASP A 95 3.10 13.55 33.18
N HIS A 96 3.23 13.20 31.90
CA HIS A 96 3.64 11.84 31.48
C HIS A 96 4.78 11.82 30.46
N VAL A 97 5.00 12.93 29.76
CA VAL A 97 5.97 13.05 28.66
C VAL A 97 6.80 14.30 28.86
N LYS A 98 8.13 14.12 28.87
CA LYS A 98 9.10 15.20 28.91
C LYS A 98 9.62 15.53 27.52
N THR A 99 10.21 16.70 27.38
CA THR A 99 10.82 17.12 26.12
C THR A 99 11.99 16.21 25.76
N GLY A 100 12.08 15.80 24.50
CA GLY A 100 13.16 14.93 24.01
C GLY A 100 12.95 13.44 24.33
N GLU A 101 11.84 13.05 24.95
CA GLU A 101 11.53 11.63 25.15
C GLU A 101 11.08 10.96 23.84
N HIS A 102 11.39 9.67 23.75
CA HIS A 102 11.01 8.80 22.65
C HIS A 102 9.79 8.00 23.05
N LEU A 103 8.72 8.13 22.28
CA LEU A 103 7.53 7.33 22.44
C LEU A 103 7.49 6.24 21.37
N THR A 104 6.89 5.11 21.74
CA THR A 104 6.53 4.07 20.78
C THR A 104 5.02 3.90 20.82
N CYS A 105 4.37 3.75 19.67
CA CYS A 105 2.93 3.51 19.62
C CYS A 105 2.57 2.53 18.52
N ASP A 106 1.35 2.01 18.61
CA ASP A 106 0.69 1.41 17.47
C ASP A 106 -0.18 2.48 16.79
N ILE A 107 -0.55 2.24 15.54
CA ILE A 107 -1.45 3.11 14.79
C ILE A 107 -2.75 2.36 14.54
N ALA A 108 -3.87 3.06 14.68
CA ALA A 108 -5.19 2.52 14.39
C ALA A 108 -6.02 3.51 13.57
N SER A 109 -6.86 2.95 12.71
CA SER A 109 -7.89 3.64 11.92
C SER A 109 -9.11 2.71 11.78
N ASN A 110 -10.19 3.24 11.20
CA ASN A 110 -11.38 2.43 10.89
C ASN A 110 -11.26 1.67 9.56
N ASP A 111 -10.37 2.12 8.69
CA ASP A 111 -10.20 1.63 7.32
C ASP A 111 -8.72 1.45 6.97
N ILE A 112 -8.47 0.73 5.87
CA ILE A 112 -7.14 0.44 5.35
C ILE A 112 -7.15 0.56 3.82
N TRP A 113 -6.01 0.97 3.26
CA TRP A 113 -5.74 0.84 1.83
C TRP A 113 -5.21 -0.56 1.55
N LEU A 114 -5.83 -1.28 0.62
CA LEU A 114 -5.38 -2.60 0.16
C LEU A 114 -4.74 -2.47 -1.22
N ASP A 115 -3.57 -3.09 -1.39
CA ASP A 115 -2.87 -3.18 -2.66
C ASP A 115 -3.42 -4.38 -3.44
N VAL A 116 -4.20 -4.12 -4.48
CA VAL A 116 -4.88 -5.15 -5.28
C VAL A 116 -4.14 -5.37 -6.58
N HIS A 117 -3.80 -6.63 -6.84
CA HIS A 117 -3.27 -7.09 -8.11
C HIS A 117 -4.20 -8.12 -8.73
N VAL A 118 -4.64 -7.89 -9.96
CA VAL A 118 -5.56 -8.76 -10.68
C VAL A 118 -4.82 -9.38 -11.86
N ASP A 119 -4.79 -10.71 -11.90
CA ASP A 119 -4.25 -11.48 -13.01
C ASP A 119 -5.39 -11.95 -13.94
N CYS A 120 -5.58 -11.23 -15.05
CA CYS A 120 -6.54 -11.59 -16.09
C CYS A 120 -5.86 -12.48 -17.15
N SER A 121 -5.60 -13.74 -16.79
CA SER A 121 -4.79 -14.65 -17.63
C SER A 121 -5.37 -14.92 -19.02
N LEU A 122 -6.69 -14.93 -19.18
CA LEU A 122 -7.36 -15.19 -20.48
C LEU A 122 -7.05 -14.13 -21.54
N ILE A 123 -6.94 -12.88 -21.10
CA ILE A 123 -6.75 -11.71 -21.98
C ILE A 123 -5.34 -11.12 -21.84
N GLN A 124 -4.45 -11.82 -21.14
CA GLN A 124 -3.06 -11.41 -20.90
C GLN A 124 -2.98 -9.96 -20.41
N LEU A 125 -3.76 -9.65 -19.38
CA LEU A 125 -3.84 -8.31 -18.82
C LEU A 125 -3.62 -8.35 -17.31
N ILE A 126 -2.96 -7.33 -16.80
CA ILE A 126 -2.76 -7.11 -15.37
C ILE A 126 -3.44 -5.80 -15.01
N ILE A 127 -4.26 -5.84 -13.96
CA ILE A 127 -4.82 -4.64 -13.33
C ILE A 127 -4.17 -4.50 -11.96
N SER A 128 -3.76 -3.30 -11.58
CA SER A 128 -3.26 -3.02 -10.24
C SER A 128 -3.79 -1.69 -9.74
N PHE A 129 -4.27 -1.65 -8.50
CA PHE A 129 -4.81 -0.43 -7.89
C PHE A 129 -4.82 -0.57 -6.37
N GLU A 130 -5.09 0.55 -5.70
CA GLU A 130 -5.33 0.59 -4.27
C GLU A 130 -6.81 0.85 -4.00
N ILE A 131 -7.40 0.13 -3.05
CA ILE A 131 -8.81 0.28 -2.63
C ILE A 131 -8.89 0.53 -1.13
N LYS A 132 -9.68 1.53 -0.71
CA LYS A 132 -9.90 1.83 0.71
C LYS A 132 -11.11 1.08 1.22
N VAL A 133 -10.93 0.26 2.25
CA VAL A 133 -11.99 -0.54 2.85
C VAL A 133 -12.02 -0.44 4.36
N ASN A 134 -13.21 -0.54 4.95
CA ASN A 134 -13.37 -0.60 6.40
C ASN A 134 -12.96 -1.98 6.92
N PHE A 135 -12.30 -2.05 8.08
CA PHE A 135 -11.86 -3.32 8.66
C PHE A 135 -13.00 -4.31 8.95
N ASN A 136 -14.22 -3.82 9.16
CA ASN A 136 -15.38 -4.64 9.53
C ASN A 136 -16.08 -5.29 8.34
N ILE A 137 -15.72 -4.97 7.09
CA ILE A 137 -16.33 -5.63 5.92
C ILE A 137 -15.83 -7.07 5.81
N THR A 138 -16.65 -7.93 5.20
CA THR A 138 -16.25 -9.32 4.92
C THR A 138 -15.43 -9.44 3.65
N ILE A 139 -14.64 -10.51 3.55
CA ILE A 139 -13.94 -10.88 2.30
C ILE A 139 -14.92 -11.06 1.15
N GLU A 140 -16.12 -11.62 1.40
CA GLU A 140 -17.18 -11.73 0.39
C GLU A 140 -17.63 -10.37 -0.17
N THR A 141 -17.83 -9.38 0.71
CA THR A 141 -18.19 -8.02 0.29
C THR A 141 -17.09 -7.36 -0.56
N LEU A 142 -15.83 -7.60 -0.18
CA LEU A 142 -14.68 -7.16 -0.97
C LEU A 142 -14.67 -7.86 -2.34
N GLN A 143 -14.85 -9.17 -2.40
CA GLN A 143 -14.87 -9.95 -3.64
C GLN A 143 -15.93 -9.45 -4.62
N TYR A 144 -17.15 -9.20 -4.14
CA TYR A 144 -18.22 -8.60 -4.93
C TYR A 144 -17.79 -7.25 -5.52
N SER A 145 -17.23 -6.37 -4.69
CA SER A 145 -16.83 -5.02 -5.12
C SER A 145 -15.67 -5.05 -6.11
N LEU A 146 -14.71 -5.96 -5.92
CA LEU A 146 -13.60 -6.15 -6.86
C LEU A 146 -14.11 -6.66 -8.21
N THR A 147 -15.08 -7.57 -8.23
CA THR A 147 -15.73 -8.05 -9.46
C THR A 147 -16.32 -6.89 -10.25
N GLU A 148 -17.08 -6.01 -9.58
CA GLU A 148 -17.67 -4.83 -10.23
C GLU A 148 -16.59 -3.88 -10.79
N ILE A 149 -15.54 -3.60 -10.00
CA ILE A 149 -14.43 -2.73 -10.44
C ILE A 149 -13.75 -3.32 -11.67
N ILE A 150 -13.40 -4.61 -11.64
CA ILE A 150 -12.71 -5.30 -12.73
C ILE A 150 -13.55 -5.25 -14.01
N ASN A 151 -14.83 -5.61 -13.93
CA ASN A 151 -15.72 -5.60 -15.09
C ASN A 151 -15.88 -4.18 -15.67
N LYS A 152 -15.99 -3.15 -14.81
CA LYS A 152 -16.02 -1.76 -15.28
C LYS A 152 -14.73 -1.38 -16.01
N VAL A 153 -13.56 -1.72 -15.45
CA VAL A 153 -12.26 -1.46 -16.10
C VAL A 153 -12.16 -2.15 -17.45
N LEU A 154 -12.59 -3.41 -17.54
CA LEU A 154 -12.60 -4.17 -18.80
C LEU A 154 -13.54 -3.57 -19.84
N ASN A 155 -14.76 -3.17 -19.42
CA ASN A 155 -15.74 -2.51 -20.28
C ASN A 155 -15.20 -1.18 -20.82
N THR A 156 -14.57 -0.34 -19.99
CA THR A 156 -13.95 0.91 -20.44
C THR A 156 -12.80 0.67 -21.43
N LYS A 157 -12.13 -0.48 -21.34
CA LYS A 157 -11.11 -0.91 -22.32
C LYS A 157 -11.70 -1.63 -23.53
N ASN A 158 -13.03 -1.66 -23.69
CA ASN A 158 -13.74 -2.36 -24.75
C ASN A 158 -13.36 -3.85 -24.84
N VAL A 159 -13.06 -4.48 -23.70
CA VAL A 159 -12.83 -5.92 -23.63
C VAL A 159 -14.18 -6.59 -23.40
N PRO A 160 -14.68 -7.43 -24.33
CA PRO A 160 -16.01 -8.05 -24.24
C PRO A 160 -15.98 -9.27 -23.31
N LEU A 161 -15.52 -9.08 -22.07
CA LEU A 161 -15.40 -10.13 -21.06
C LEU A 161 -15.96 -9.62 -19.74
N GLU A 162 -16.91 -10.37 -19.20
CA GLU A 162 -17.54 -10.09 -17.91
C GLU A 162 -17.34 -11.27 -16.98
N TYR A 163 -16.82 -11.03 -15.79
CA TYR A 163 -16.60 -12.02 -14.74
C TYR A 163 -17.73 -12.03 -13.74
N GLU A 164 -18.11 -13.22 -13.27
CA GLU A 164 -19.01 -13.38 -12.12
C GLU A 164 -18.19 -13.50 -10.83
N GLU A 165 -18.79 -13.28 -9.65
CA GLU A 165 -18.09 -13.42 -8.36
C GLU A 165 -17.45 -14.81 -8.20
N SER A 166 -18.11 -15.85 -8.76
CA SER A 166 -17.62 -17.23 -8.72
C SER A 166 -16.39 -17.51 -9.61
N ASP A 167 -16.05 -16.58 -10.49
CA ASP A 167 -14.86 -16.63 -11.35
C ASP A 167 -13.63 -15.97 -10.69
N ILE A 168 -13.78 -15.36 -9.49
CA ILE A 168 -12.71 -14.67 -8.78
C ILE A 168 -12.25 -15.50 -7.58
N GLU A 169 -10.95 -15.73 -7.48
CA GLU A 169 -10.32 -16.26 -6.29
C GLU A 169 -9.45 -15.16 -5.64
N LEU A 170 -9.68 -14.89 -4.35
CA LEU A 170 -8.90 -13.92 -3.59
C LEU A 170 -7.84 -14.62 -2.76
N LYS A 171 -6.59 -14.17 -2.89
CA LYS A 171 -5.46 -14.63 -2.09
C LYS A 171 -4.76 -13.47 -1.43
N LYS A 172 -4.36 -13.66 -0.18
CA LYS A 172 -3.46 -12.76 0.52
C LYS A 172 -2.01 -13.11 0.16
N LEU A 173 -1.20 -12.08 -0.03
CA LEU A 173 0.22 -12.23 -0.25
C LEU A 173 0.97 -12.14 1.07
N VAL A 174 1.78 -13.16 1.38
CA VAL A 174 2.55 -13.22 2.62
C VAL A 174 4.03 -13.01 2.30
N PHE A 175 4.63 -12.02 2.95
CA PHE A 175 6.07 -11.75 2.88
C PHE A 175 6.75 -12.43 4.06
N GLU A 176 7.86 -13.14 3.81
CA GLU A 176 8.61 -13.85 4.86
C GLU A 176 9.42 -12.91 5.76
N ASP A 177 9.73 -11.70 5.27
CA ASP A 177 10.50 -10.70 6.02
C ASP A 177 9.74 -9.36 6.03
N ALA A 178 9.40 -8.89 7.24
CA ALA A 178 8.71 -7.61 7.46
C ALA A 178 9.52 -6.40 6.96
N SER A 179 10.84 -6.55 6.79
CA SER A 179 11.68 -5.53 6.17
C SER A 179 11.42 -5.37 4.67
N GLU A 180 10.86 -6.38 4.00
CA GLU A 180 10.45 -6.30 2.60
C GLU A 180 9.11 -5.58 2.41
N ALA A 181 8.20 -5.71 3.36
CA ALA A 181 6.91 -5.01 3.37
C ALA A 181 7.06 -3.51 3.62
N SER A 182 8.09 -3.09 4.37
CA SER A 182 8.33 -1.69 4.75
C SER A 182 9.09 -0.85 3.70
N GLN A 183 9.53 -1.45 2.58
CA GLN A 183 10.09 -0.71 1.44
C GLN A 183 8.98 -0.14 0.55
N ASP A 184 8.20 0.75 1.14
CA ASP A 184 6.89 1.25 0.73
C ASP A 184 6.86 2.11 -0.57
N HIS A 185 7.94 2.19 -1.37
CA HIS A 185 8.03 3.25 -2.40
C HIS A 185 8.31 2.81 -3.85
N LYS A 186 8.82 1.61 -4.13
CA LYS A 186 9.22 1.28 -5.52
C LYS A 186 9.13 -0.18 -5.96
N ARG A 187 8.79 -1.14 -5.10
CA ARG A 187 8.71 -2.54 -5.55
C ARG A 187 7.39 -2.76 -6.28
N SER A 188 7.46 -2.84 -7.61
CA SER A 188 6.41 -3.41 -8.43
C SER A 188 6.07 -4.80 -7.88
N MET A 189 4.78 -5.09 -7.66
CA MET A 189 4.34 -6.41 -7.20
C MET A 189 4.83 -7.55 -8.12
N MET A 190 5.21 -7.23 -9.36
CA MET A 190 5.68 -8.18 -10.38
C MET A 190 7.08 -8.77 -10.15
N ASP A 191 7.93 -8.19 -9.30
CA ASP A 191 9.36 -8.58 -9.22
C ASP A 191 9.71 -9.64 -8.17
N VAL A 192 8.75 -10.15 -7.39
CA VAL A 192 9.07 -11.03 -6.26
C VAL A 192 8.77 -12.48 -6.63
N LYS A 193 9.80 -13.15 -7.16
CA LYS A 193 9.75 -14.52 -7.73
C LYS A 193 9.43 -15.65 -6.74
N ASN A 194 9.25 -15.39 -5.43
CA ASN A 194 9.02 -16.41 -4.40
C ASN A 194 7.97 -15.94 -3.37
N LYS A 195 6.75 -15.59 -3.80
CA LYS A 195 5.70 -15.16 -2.86
C LYS A 195 4.83 -16.33 -2.43
N LYS A 196 4.70 -16.52 -1.11
CA LYS A 196 3.69 -17.42 -0.54
C LYS A 196 2.34 -16.70 -0.57
N THR A 197 1.31 -17.41 -0.99
CA THR A 197 -0.07 -16.95 -0.91
C THR A 197 -0.81 -17.74 0.14
N SER A 198 -1.73 -17.10 0.85
CA SER A 198 -2.70 -17.75 1.72
C SER A 198 -4.11 -17.46 1.22
N ASP A 199 -5.00 -18.44 1.39
CA ASP A 199 -6.39 -18.29 1.00
C ASP A 199 -7.11 -17.33 1.96
N LEU A 200 -8.05 -16.55 1.42
CA LEU A 200 -8.94 -15.69 2.19
C LEU A 200 -10.34 -16.30 2.21
N TYR A 201 -10.90 -16.51 3.40
CA TYR A 201 -12.23 -17.12 3.52
C TYR A 201 -13.34 -16.06 3.55
N LYS A 202 -14.41 -16.31 2.79
CA LYS A 202 -15.50 -15.35 2.55
C LYS A 202 -16.11 -14.70 3.79
N ASN A 203 -16.25 -15.46 4.87
CA ASN A 203 -16.89 -15.04 6.12
C ASN A 203 -15.97 -14.30 7.10
N GLN A 204 -14.67 -14.18 6.80
CA GLN A 204 -13.72 -13.44 7.63
C GLN A 204 -13.86 -11.93 7.40
N GLN A 205 -13.53 -11.15 8.42
CA GLN A 205 -13.44 -9.69 8.29
C GLN A 205 -12.06 -9.29 7.80
N ILE A 206 -11.98 -8.13 7.12
CA ILE A 206 -10.70 -7.58 6.65
C ILE A 206 -9.72 -7.39 7.82
N GLY A 207 -10.19 -6.89 8.97
CA GLY A 207 -9.36 -6.65 10.14
C GLY A 207 -8.79 -7.90 10.82
N ASP A 208 -9.36 -9.09 10.54
CA ASP A 208 -8.83 -10.35 11.07
C ASP A 208 -7.65 -10.86 10.24
N GLU A 209 -7.64 -10.54 8.94
CA GLU A 209 -6.73 -11.14 7.97
C GLU A 209 -5.67 -10.16 7.44
N LEU A 210 -5.95 -8.86 7.44
CA LEU A 210 -5.13 -7.86 6.76
C LEU A 210 -4.82 -6.70 7.71
N ASP A 211 -3.56 -6.27 7.70
CA ASP A 211 -3.04 -5.15 8.48
C ASP A 211 -2.17 -4.25 7.60
N TYR A 212 -1.61 -3.18 8.15
CA TYR A 212 -0.80 -2.23 7.39
C TYR A 212 0.49 -2.81 6.78
N LEU A 213 0.99 -3.94 7.26
CA LEU A 213 2.14 -4.64 6.68
C LEU A 213 1.72 -5.71 5.67
N ASN A 214 0.53 -6.28 5.84
CA ASN A 214 0.03 -7.43 5.12
C ASN A 214 -1.23 -7.08 4.32
N ARG A 215 -1.21 -5.95 3.61
CA ARG A 215 -2.36 -5.39 2.88
C ARG A 215 -2.49 -5.81 1.41
N TYR A 216 -1.65 -6.74 0.96
CA TYR A 216 -1.52 -7.10 -0.45
C TYR A 216 -2.43 -8.27 -0.81
N ILE A 217 -3.27 -8.06 -1.84
CA ILE A 217 -4.25 -9.03 -2.32
C ILE A 217 -3.97 -9.34 -3.79
N VAL A 218 -4.04 -10.63 -4.12
CA VAL A 218 -4.01 -11.15 -5.48
C VAL A 218 -5.39 -11.68 -5.82
N CYS A 219 -5.96 -11.16 -6.90
CA CYS A 219 -7.20 -11.63 -7.49
C CYS A 219 -6.85 -12.48 -8.72
N ILE A 220 -7.17 -13.77 -8.67
CA ILE A 220 -6.99 -14.68 -9.79
C ILE A 220 -8.35 -14.83 -10.48
N LEU A 221 -8.39 -14.57 -11.78
CA LEU A 221 -9.61 -14.65 -12.58
C LEU A 221 -9.64 -15.93 -13.42
N GLU A 222 -10.53 -16.85 -13.09
CA GLU A 222 -10.72 -18.10 -13.81
C GLU A 222 -12.18 -18.25 -14.26
N LYS A 223 -12.45 -17.98 -15.56
CA LYS A 223 -13.76 -18.31 -16.14
C LYS A 223 -14.00 -19.81 -16.05
N ARG A 224 -15.04 -20.22 -15.33
CA ARG A 224 -15.55 -21.58 -15.47
C ARG A 224 -16.14 -21.72 -16.87
N LYS A 225 -15.50 -22.56 -17.71
CA LYS A 225 -15.82 -22.75 -19.14
C LYS A 225 -17.33 -22.72 -19.42
N LYS A 226 -17.82 -21.59 -19.93
CA LYS A 226 -18.96 -21.55 -20.84
C LYS A 226 -18.38 -21.46 -22.24
N ASN A 227 -18.96 -22.27 -23.13
CA ASN A 227 -18.53 -22.53 -24.51
C ASN A 227 -18.06 -21.27 -25.27
N ASP A 228 -17.02 -21.45 -26.08
CA ASP A 228 -16.55 -20.57 -27.16
C ASP A 228 -16.67 -19.07 -26.87
N ILE A 229 -15.85 -18.58 -25.94
CA ILE A 229 -15.51 -17.15 -25.93
C ILE A 229 -14.64 -16.93 -27.18
N GLU A 230 -15.25 -16.43 -28.26
CA GLU A 230 -14.50 -15.79 -29.33
C GLU A 230 -13.82 -14.56 -28.72
N ILE A 231 -12.57 -14.74 -28.25
CA ILE A 231 -11.74 -13.64 -27.80
C ILE A 231 -11.43 -12.81 -29.04
N GLY A 232 -12.28 -11.82 -29.31
CA GLY A 232 -11.98 -10.80 -30.29
C GLY A 232 -10.65 -10.17 -29.90
N HIS A 233 -9.64 -10.29 -30.77
CA HIS A 233 -8.43 -9.50 -30.61
C HIS A 233 -8.84 -8.03 -30.50
N PRO A 234 -8.30 -7.26 -29.52
CA PRO A 234 -8.63 -5.86 -29.40
C PRO A 234 -8.36 -5.20 -30.74
N SER A 235 -9.43 -4.75 -31.40
CA SER A 235 -9.29 -3.97 -32.60
C SER A 235 -8.54 -2.71 -32.20
N ASN A 236 -7.52 -2.35 -32.99
CA ASN A 236 -6.80 -1.08 -32.87
C ASN A 236 -7.79 0.07 -33.16
N SER A 237 -8.76 0.30 -32.28
CA SER A 237 -9.61 1.47 -32.31
C SER A 237 -8.82 2.60 -31.67
N SER A 238 -8.59 3.63 -32.46
CA SER A 238 -7.76 4.80 -32.18
C SER A 238 -8.41 5.76 -31.16
N HIS A 239 -9.06 5.23 -30.12
CA HIS A 239 -9.60 6.01 -29.02
C HIS A 239 -8.79 5.69 -27.77
N SER A 240 -7.75 6.51 -27.55
CA SER A 240 -6.99 6.48 -26.31
C SER A 240 -7.84 7.05 -25.18
N CYS A 241 -8.75 6.26 -24.63
CA CYS A 241 -9.33 6.56 -23.32
C CYS A 241 -8.17 6.49 -22.31
N THR A 242 -7.79 7.65 -21.78
CA THR A 242 -6.69 7.72 -20.82
C THR A 242 -7.15 7.07 -19.51
N VAL A 243 -6.23 6.47 -18.75
CA VAL A 243 -6.56 5.82 -17.47
C VAL A 243 -7.25 6.79 -16.50
N ASN A 244 -7.01 8.10 -16.65
CA ASN A 244 -7.69 9.14 -15.88
C ASN A 244 -9.18 9.29 -16.24
N ASP A 245 -9.57 9.09 -17.50
CA ASP A 245 -10.97 9.14 -17.91
C ASP A 245 -11.75 7.95 -17.30
N THR A 246 -11.09 6.79 -17.19
CA THR A 246 -11.62 5.60 -16.52
C THR A 246 -11.92 5.84 -15.04
N PHE A 247 -11.10 6.64 -14.34
CA PHE A 247 -11.30 6.93 -12.92
C PHE A 247 -12.54 7.78 -12.63
N ASN A 248 -12.82 8.77 -13.47
CA ASN A 248 -13.94 9.69 -13.25
C ASN A 248 -15.31 9.03 -13.49
N GLU A 249 -15.34 7.93 -14.25
CA GLU A 249 -16.55 7.16 -14.57
C GLU A 249 -16.80 5.98 -13.59
N LEU A 250 -15.78 5.60 -12.82
CA LEU A 250 -15.87 4.53 -11.82
C LEU A 250 -16.63 4.99 -10.57
N THR A 251 -17.96 4.92 -10.61
CA THR A 251 -18.78 4.95 -9.40
C THR A 251 -18.59 3.64 -8.62
N CYS A 252 -17.62 3.63 -7.71
CA CYS A 252 -17.32 2.47 -6.87
C CYS A 252 -17.80 2.68 -5.44
N THR A 253 -18.30 1.62 -4.81
CA THR A 253 -18.71 1.61 -3.39
C THR A 253 -17.55 2.00 -2.48
N PHE A 254 -16.32 1.72 -2.90
CA PHE A 254 -15.10 2.02 -2.18
C PHE A 254 -14.20 2.98 -2.96
N PRO A 255 -13.54 3.95 -2.30
CA PRO A 255 -12.54 4.80 -2.92
C PRO A 255 -11.38 3.98 -3.50
N ILE A 256 -10.97 4.32 -4.72
CA ILE A 256 -9.84 3.71 -5.42
C ILE A 256 -8.78 4.76 -5.80
N ARG A 257 -7.52 4.34 -5.87
CA ARG A 257 -6.42 5.17 -6.39
C ARG A 257 -5.35 4.32 -7.08
N SER A 258 -4.38 4.96 -7.72
CA SER A 258 -3.21 4.30 -8.32
C SER A 258 -3.52 3.22 -9.37
N LEU A 259 -4.65 3.30 -10.10
CA LEU A 259 -5.06 2.30 -11.09
C LEU A 259 -4.08 2.28 -12.26
N LYS A 260 -3.64 1.07 -12.58
CA LYS A 260 -2.77 0.76 -13.70
C LYS A 260 -3.32 -0.47 -14.40
N VAL A 261 -3.26 -0.43 -15.73
CA VAL A 261 -3.71 -1.51 -16.62
C VAL A 261 -2.57 -1.77 -17.59
N GLU A 262 -1.96 -2.95 -17.50
CA GLU A 262 -0.75 -3.28 -18.25
C GLU A 262 -0.93 -4.62 -18.98
N PRO A 263 -0.41 -4.77 -20.20
CA PRO A 263 -0.38 -6.07 -20.87
C PRO A 263 0.60 -7.01 -20.14
N LYS A 264 0.19 -8.27 -19.97
CA LYS A 264 1.03 -9.33 -19.41
C LYS A 264 2.04 -9.76 -20.47
N VAL A 265 3.29 -9.33 -20.31
CA VAL A 265 4.38 -9.76 -21.20
C VAL A 265 4.69 -11.23 -20.92
N LEU A 266 4.29 -12.12 -21.84
CA LEU A 266 4.75 -13.50 -21.85
C LEU A 266 6.25 -13.51 -22.11
N THR A 267 7.05 -13.63 -21.05
CA THR A 267 8.45 -14.01 -21.22
C THR A 267 8.46 -15.47 -21.64
N ASN A 268 8.49 -15.71 -22.95
CA ASN A 268 8.87 -17.01 -23.48
C ASN A 268 10.31 -17.29 -23.02
N MET A 269 10.46 -17.92 -21.86
CA MET A 269 11.62 -18.78 -21.61
C MET A 269 11.47 -20.00 -22.50
N ASN A 270 11.73 -19.81 -23.80
CA ASN A 270 12.26 -20.90 -24.57
C ASN A 270 13.61 -21.24 -23.93
N GLU A 271 13.62 -22.30 -23.13
CA GLU A 271 14.77 -23.19 -23.09
C GLU A 271 15.10 -23.54 -24.55
N VAL A 272 15.98 -22.74 -25.16
CA VAL A 272 16.75 -23.19 -26.30
C VAL A 272 17.67 -24.27 -25.74
N LYS A 273 17.14 -25.49 -25.67
CA LYS A 273 17.97 -26.70 -25.73
C LYS A 273 18.75 -26.58 -27.02
N SER A 274 19.95 -26.04 -26.91
CA SER A 274 20.96 -25.98 -27.95
C SER A 274 21.41 -27.41 -28.25
N HIS A 275 20.61 -28.13 -29.02
CA HIS A 275 21.07 -29.23 -29.85
C HIS A 275 21.38 -28.69 -31.24
N SER A 276 22.59 -28.17 -31.39
CA SER A 276 23.26 -28.09 -32.69
C SER A 276 24.77 -28.26 -32.50
N LYS A 277 25.18 -29.53 -32.34
CA LYS A 277 26.55 -29.93 -32.67
C LYS A 277 26.60 -30.31 -34.15
N VAL A 278 27.33 -29.48 -34.89
CA VAL A 278 28.19 -29.81 -36.03
C VAL A 278 27.53 -30.26 -37.33
N GLN A 279 27.60 -29.39 -38.35
CA GLN A 279 28.23 -29.59 -39.67
C GLN A 279 28.10 -28.26 -40.45
N ASN A 280 29.14 -27.43 -40.46
CA ASN A 280 30.20 -27.30 -41.49
C ASN A 280 29.75 -26.71 -42.84
N GLU A 281 30.41 -25.58 -43.17
CA GLU A 281 30.71 -25.03 -44.51
C GLU A 281 29.52 -24.41 -45.28
N SER A 282 29.59 -23.23 -45.91
CA SER A 282 30.70 -22.47 -46.48
C SER A 282 30.28 -21.00 -46.74
N MET A 283 31.30 -20.19 -47.02
CA MET A 283 31.32 -18.74 -47.26
C MET A 283 30.26 -18.17 -48.23
N ASN A 284 29.71 -16.97 -47.94
CA ASN A 284 29.95 -15.78 -48.78
C ASN A 284 29.24 -14.49 -48.27
N LYS A 285 30.08 -13.45 -48.07
CA LYS A 285 29.96 -12.02 -48.42
C LYS A 285 28.66 -11.24 -48.11
N GLN A 286 28.84 -10.27 -47.20
CA GLN A 286 28.56 -8.84 -47.34
C GLN A 286 27.39 -8.40 -48.25
N LYS A 287 26.45 -7.64 -47.66
CA LYS A 287 26.26 -6.21 -48.00
C LYS A 287 25.36 -5.52 -46.97
N MET A 288 25.91 -4.49 -46.33
CA MET A 288 25.15 -3.44 -45.66
C MET A 288 24.30 -2.71 -46.70
N CYS A 289 23.08 -2.33 -46.34
CA CYS A 289 22.34 -1.27 -47.04
C CYS A 289 22.11 -0.12 -46.06
N ASN A 290 22.88 0.95 -46.24
CA ASN A 290 22.57 2.28 -45.75
C ASN A 290 21.64 2.93 -46.77
N CYS A 291 20.44 3.33 -46.37
CA CYS A 291 19.68 4.36 -47.08
C CYS A 291 19.03 5.28 -46.04
N ASN A 292 19.51 6.52 -46.03
CA ASN A 292 18.95 7.64 -45.28
C ASN A 292 17.57 8.01 -45.82
N VAL A 293 16.76 8.45 -44.87
CA VAL A 293 15.50 9.18 -45.03
C VAL A 293 15.75 10.46 -45.84
N PHE A 294 14.91 10.69 -46.85
CA PHE A 294 14.50 12.02 -47.28
C PHE A 294 13.07 12.24 -46.79
#